data_AF-A0A2A9GGD3-F1
#
_entry.id   AF-A0A2A9GGD3-F1
#
_cell.length_a   1.000
_cell.length_b   1.000
_cell.length_c   1.000
_cell.angle_alpha   90.00
_cell.angle_beta   90.00
_cell.angle_gamma   90.00
#
_symmetry.space_group_name_H-M   'P 1'
#
loop_
_entity.id
_entity.type
_entity.pdbx_description
1 polymer ?
#
loop_
_entity_poly.entity_id
_entity_poly.type
_entity_poly.pdbx_seq_one_letter_code
_entity_poly.pdbx_strand_id
1 'polypeptide(L)'
;MDCAIITPIGPGHRALFEESCAPSVETAMGFSKGPFDQIHHYAMDDTQGLHGRSARRNAAIRQAQEAGIAWIFFLDADDVMTPNAFEAFGRVLSDIPELDAAFGLLCHFDENGEPNLREGQPVQLDSYDELIGWDPFVALEMGHFVRTEAAAAIGFDETMDTGEDYTYYYELWQRFCCVKRPEIFYVIRRWQSSSGPRSATGKAWTEVVRRLWATQVAAHPIWTEVSDAGVLARMLVTNPLDIIQNNYLHGRFFEESSLKKLHNLLGVAHPHIVEVGANIGNHVVWYAQHLAPTRIYPVEPNPAALTLLEGNIAANGIEDLIDRRGMGFGVGRAEGSFRAETTQENNLGATTLIADDAGELKVVTLDALMTDARADFLKIDAEGMELDVLAGAEALIARDRPLIWVETRRDNLLAFAQEWCRAHDYVLIDSVFYVHSIDYFAIPRERA
;
A
#
# COMPACT_ATOMS: atom_id res chain seq x y z
N MET A 1 -22.66 14.57 30.10
CA MET A 1 -21.19 14.58 29.99
C MET A 1 -20.76 15.80 29.17
N ASP A 2 -19.56 16.32 29.37
CA ASP A 2 -19.08 17.52 28.65
C ASP A 2 -18.11 17.15 27.52
N CYS A 3 -18.00 18.04 26.52
CA CYS A 3 -17.04 17.94 25.42
C CYS A 3 -16.18 19.22 25.29
N ALA A 4 -14.89 19.07 24.98
CA ALA A 4 -14.00 20.17 24.61
C ALA A 4 -13.61 20.10 23.14
N ILE A 5 -13.82 21.18 22.38
CA ILE A 5 -13.26 21.36 21.04
C ILE A 5 -11.87 21.97 21.20
N ILE A 6 -10.84 21.31 20.69
CA ILE A 6 -9.45 21.77 20.78
C ILE A 6 -9.00 22.27 19.42
N THR A 7 -8.68 23.57 19.34
CA THR A 7 -8.25 24.22 18.09
C THR A 7 -6.95 25.00 18.30
N PRO A 8 -5.80 24.45 17.89
CA PRO A 8 -4.53 25.19 17.80
C PRO A 8 -4.59 26.25 16.71
N ILE A 9 -4.22 27.49 17.03
CA ILE A 9 -4.25 28.62 16.10
C ILE A 9 -2.81 29.01 15.76
N GLY A 10 -2.27 28.41 14.69
CA GLY A 10 -0.91 28.68 14.22
C GLY A 10 -0.74 30.01 13.47
N PRO A 11 0.49 30.36 13.05
CA PRO A 11 0.72 31.59 12.30
C PRO A 11 0.00 31.58 10.94
N GLY A 12 -0.74 32.66 10.68
CA GLY A 12 -1.59 32.82 9.49
C GLY A 12 -3.03 32.31 9.66
N HIS A 13 -3.37 31.60 10.75
CA HIS A 13 -4.70 31.00 10.92
C HIS A 13 -5.70 31.84 11.73
N ARG A 14 -5.30 33.02 12.25
CA ARG A 14 -6.20 33.87 13.07
C ARG A 14 -7.51 34.19 12.35
N ALA A 15 -7.44 34.67 11.11
CA ALA A 15 -8.62 35.04 10.34
C ALA A 15 -9.49 33.81 10.03
N LEU A 16 -8.87 32.70 9.60
CA LEU A 16 -9.59 31.44 9.35
C LEU A 16 -10.34 30.94 10.58
N PHE A 17 -9.70 31.07 11.75
CA PHE A 17 -10.32 30.73 13.02
C PHE A 17 -11.52 31.61 13.34
N GLU A 18 -11.34 32.94 13.32
CA GLU A 18 -12.37 33.91 13.73
C GLU A 18 -13.54 34.00 12.74
N GLU A 19 -13.27 33.87 11.44
CA GLU A 19 -14.26 34.08 10.38
C GLU A 19 -15.00 32.79 9.97
N SER A 20 -14.40 31.61 10.20
CA SER A 20 -14.95 30.33 9.70
C SER A 20 -14.98 29.24 10.77
N CYS A 21 -13.85 28.91 11.41
CA CYS A 21 -13.77 27.76 12.33
C CYS A 21 -14.64 27.95 13.59
N ALA A 22 -14.43 29.03 14.36
CA ALA A 22 -15.19 29.28 15.58
C ALA A 22 -16.70 29.49 15.33
N PRO A 23 -17.12 30.27 14.31
CA PRO A 23 -18.55 30.36 13.95
C PRO A 23 -19.18 29.02 13.58
N SER A 24 -18.42 28.08 13.00
CA SER A 24 -18.92 26.74 12.68
C SER A 24 -19.19 25.89 13.92
N VAL A 25 -18.35 26.02 14.96
CA VAL A 25 -18.56 25.38 16.27
C VAL A 25 -19.80 25.95 16.95
N GLU A 26 -19.98 27.27 16.94
CA GLU A 26 -21.18 27.92 17.47
C GLU A 26 -22.45 27.46 16.75
N THR A 27 -22.37 27.33 15.41
CA THR A 27 -23.47 26.83 14.59
C THR A 27 -23.82 25.38 14.95
N ALA A 28 -22.82 24.50 15.12
CA ALA A 28 -23.03 23.12 15.53
C ALA A 28 -23.65 23.02 16.93
N MET A 29 -23.18 23.83 17.89
CA MET A 29 -23.76 23.91 19.24
C MET A 29 -25.21 24.40 19.23
N GLY A 30 -25.54 25.35 18.34
CA GLY A 30 -26.89 25.87 18.16
C GLY A 30 -27.84 24.88 17.48
N PHE A 31 -27.31 23.98 16.64
CA PHE A 31 -28.08 22.93 15.99
C PHE A 31 -28.43 21.79 16.98
N SER A 32 -27.44 21.23 17.66
CA SER A 32 -27.63 20.21 18.69
C SER A 32 -26.36 20.00 19.49
N LYS A 33 -26.46 19.80 20.80
CA LYS A 33 -25.32 19.37 21.62
C LYS A 33 -25.12 17.85 21.61
N GLY A 34 -25.98 17.10 20.91
CA GLY A 34 -25.93 15.65 20.88
C GLY A 34 -26.00 15.05 22.29
N PRO A 35 -25.04 14.20 22.71
CA PRO A 35 -25.03 13.58 24.02
C PRO A 35 -24.40 14.46 25.13
N PHE A 36 -24.07 15.73 24.82
CA PHE A 36 -23.31 16.60 25.72
C PHE A 36 -24.18 17.62 26.46
N ASP A 37 -23.86 17.87 27.74
CA ASP A 37 -24.50 18.91 28.54
C ASP A 37 -23.90 20.28 28.21
N GLN A 38 -22.57 20.37 28.22
CA GLN A 38 -21.80 21.53 27.80
C GLN A 38 -20.74 21.17 26.76
N ILE A 39 -20.45 22.17 25.91
CA ILE A 39 -19.40 22.13 24.91
C ILE A 39 -18.52 23.35 25.16
N HIS A 40 -17.22 23.11 25.29
CA HIS A 40 -16.19 24.12 25.59
C HIS A 40 -15.28 24.27 24.37
N HIS A 41 -15.02 25.48 23.88
CA HIS A 41 -14.08 25.68 22.76
C HIS A 41 -12.75 26.22 23.27
N TYR A 42 -11.73 25.35 23.28
CA TYR A 42 -10.36 25.68 23.65
C TYR A 42 -9.59 26.18 22.44
N ALA A 43 -9.66 27.50 22.23
CA ALA A 43 -8.89 28.23 21.24
C ALA A 43 -7.44 28.43 21.72
N MET A 44 -6.53 27.59 21.22
CA MET A 44 -5.16 27.52 21.70
C MET A 44 -4.24 28.37 20.84
N ASP A 45 -4.04 29.63 21.24
CA ASP A 45 -3.22 30.58 20.48
C ASP A 45 -1.75 30.16 20.35
N ASP A 46 -1.27 30.12 19.11
CA ASP A 46 0.15 30.01 18.76
C ASP A 46 0.45 30.79 17.46
N THR A 47 -0.21 31.93 17.28
CA THR A 47 -0.04 32.79 16.10
C THR A 47 1.38 33.30 15.91
N GLN A 48 2.21 33.25 16.95
CA GLN A 48 3.65 33.55 16.91
C GLN A 48 4.53 32.33 16.61
N GLY A 49 3.97 31.12 16.57
CA GLY A 49 4.69 29.87 16.26
C GLY A 49 5.73 29.47 17.31
N LEU A 50 5.52 29.82 18.58
CA LEU A 50 6.48 29.60 19.66
C LEU A 50 6.38 28.18 20.24
N HIS A 51 5.26 27.50 20.05
CA HIS A 51 4.99 26.22 20.69
C HIS A 51 4.85 25.07 19.69
N GLY A 52 4.17 25.29 18.58
CA GLY A 52 3.75 24.25 17.65
C GLY A 52 2.42 23.61 18.02
N ARG A 53 1.74 23.04 17.02
CA ARG A 53 0.38 22.48 17.15
C ARG A 53 0.30 21.32 18.15
N SER A 54 1.28 20.41 18.17
CA SER A 54 1.34 19.28 19.11
C SER A 54 1.34 19.75 20.57
N ALA A 55 2.20 20.71 20.90
CA ALA A 55 2.31 21.25 22.26
C ALA A 55 1.01 21.96 22.68
N ARG A 56 0.33 22.62 21.74
CA ARG A 56 -0.98 23.25 21.98
C ARG A 56 -2.11 22.24 22.16
N ARG A 57 -2.14 21.16 21.37
CA ARG A 57 -3.08 20.04 21.58
C ARG A 57 -2.84 19.42 22.96
N ASN A 58 -1.60 19.09 23.32
CA ASN A 58 -1.25 18.53 24.63
C ASN A 58 -1.63 19.43 25.81
N ALA A 59 -1.40 20.75 25.69
CA ALA A 59 -1.79 21.70 26.73
C ALA A 59 -3.32 21.74 26.93
N ALA A 60 -4.09 21.68 25.85
CA ALA A 60 -5.56 21.66 25.91
C ALA A 60 -6.11 20.33 26.42
N ILE A 61 -5.49 19.20 26.07
CA ILE A 61 -5.83 17.88 26.63
C ILE A 61 -5.68 17.90 28.15
N ARG A 62 -4.56 18.44 28.67
CA ARG A 62 -4.36 18.59 30.12
C ARG A 62 -5.43 19.47 30.78
N GLN A 63 -5.78 20.60 30.16
CA GLN A 63 -6.87 21.46 30.66
C GLN A 63 -8.21 20.73 30.71
N ALA A 64 -8.56 19.98 29.65
CA ALA A 64 -9.80 19.19 29.61
C ALA A 64 -9.81 18.11 30.70
N GLN A 65 -8.68 17.43 30.89
CA GLN A 65 -8.53 16.40 31.92
C GLN A 65 -8.66 16.96 33.34
N GLU A 66 -7.98 18.08 33.63
CA GLU A 66 -8.08 18.78 34.93
C GLU A 66 -9.50 19.31 35.20
N ALA A 67 -10.22 19.71 34.15
CA ALA A 67 -11.60 20.16 34.24
C ALA A 67 -12.64 19.02 34.31
N GLY A 68 -12.22 17.75 34.21
CA GLY A 68 -13.12 16.60 34.23
C GLY A 68 -14.02 16.49 32.99
N ILE A 69 -13.61 17.07 31.87
CA ILE A 69 -14.32 16.97 30.59
C ILE A 69 -14.12 15.57 30.03
N ALA A 70 -15.21 14.90 29.64
CA ALA A 70 -15.18 13.49 29.26
C ALA A 70 -14.69 13.25 27.82
N TRP A 71 -15.05 14.14 26.90
CA TRP A 71 -14.76 13.99 25.48
C TRP A 71 -14.03 15.20 24.90
N ILE A 72 -13.19 14.95 23.91
CA ILE A 72 -12.50 15.95 23.12
C ILE A 72 -12.92 15.79 21.66
N PHE A 73 -13.02 16.89 20.93
CA PHE A 73 -12.98 16.91 19.48
C PHE A 73 -11.81 17.78 19.03
N PHE A 74 -10.90 17.23 18.22
CA PHE A 74 -9.85 18.04 17.61
C PHE A 74 -10.37 18.69 16.33
N LEU A 75 -10.14 19.99 16.17
CA LEU A 75 -10.52 20.73 14.97
C LEU A 75 -9.39 21.70 14.60
N ASP A 76 -8.84 21.57 13.40
CA ASP A 76 -7.83 22.49 12.91
C ASP A 76 -8.45 23.86 12.56
N ALA A 77 -7.67 24.93 12.74
CA ALA A 77 -8.16 26.31 12.69
C ALA A 77 -8.63 26.77 11.29
N ASP A 78 -8.23 26.04 10.25
CA ASP A 78 -8.64 26.21 8.86
C ASP A 78 -9.86 25.35 8.47
N ASP A 79 -10.33 24.46 9.35
CA ASP A 79 -11.45 23.57 9.07
C ASP A 79 -12.77 24.03 9.69
N VAL A 80 -13.87 23.42 9.22
CA VAL A 80 -15.24 23.79 9.58
C VAL A 80 -15.96 22.59 10.18
N MET A 81 -16.52 22.74 11.37
CA MET A 81 -17.39 21.71 11.97
C MET A 81 -18.74 21.68 11.26
N THR A 82 -19.28 20.50 10.99
CA THR A 82 -20.62 20.37 10.41
C THR A 82 -21.69 20.71 11.46
N PRO A 83 -22.85 21.30 11.07
CA PRO A 83 -23.88 21.66 12.04
C PRO A 83 -24.39 20.48 12.87
N ASN A 84 -24.47 19.27 12.30
CA ASN A 84 -25.00 18.09 12.97
C ASN A 84 -23.93 17.22 13.66
N ALA A 85 -22.67 17.68 13.75
CA ALA A 85 -21.55 16.86 14.22
C ALA A 85 -21.78 16.18 15.58
N PHE A 86 -22.30 16.91 16.57
CA PHE A 86 -22.55 16.37 17.91
C PHE A 86 -23.72 15.37 17.94
N GLU A 87 -24.79 15.65 17.19
CA GLU A 87 -25.93 14.73 17.04
C GLU A 87 -25.48 13.43 16.36
N ALA A 88 -24.71 13.55 15.28
CA ALA A 88 -24.11 12.44 14.56
C ALA A 88 -23.23 11.58 15.46
N PHE A 89 -22.36 12.20 16.24
CA PHE A 89 -21.56 11.49 17.25
C PHE A 89 -22.42 10.79 18.29
N GLY A 90 -23.52 11.42 18.74
CA GLY A 90 -24.48 10.81 19.66
C GLY A 90 -25.08 9.50 19.13
N ARG A 91 -25.34 9.40 17.83
CA ARG A 91 -25.78 8.14 17.19
C ARG A 91 -24.69 7.08 17.25
N VAL A 92 -23.47 7.42 16.82
CA VAL A 92 -22.32 6.50 16.85
C VAL A 92 -22.05 5.96 18.26
N LEU A 93 -22.07 6.83 19.27
CA LEU A 93 -21.84 6.44 20.67
C LEU A 93 -23.00 5.61 21.24
N SER A 94 -24.23 5.84 20.80
CA SER A 94 -25.37 5.03 21.22
C SER A 94 -25.30 3.61 20.66
N ASP A 95 -24.78 3.47 19.44
CA ASP A 95 -24.58 2.16 18.80
C ASP A 95 -23.38 1.41 19.41
N ILE A 96 -22.37 2.12 19.92
CA ILE A 96 -21.13 1.57 20.49
C ILE A 96 -20.79 2.27 21.81
N PRO A 97 -21.43 1.92 22.94
CA PRO A 97 -21.27 2.64 24.21
C PRO A 97 -19.85 2.58 24.81
N GLU A 98 -19.09 1.53 24.49
CA GLU A 98 -17.70 1.30 24.92
C GLU A 98 -16.67 2.11 24.14
N LEU A 99 -17.11 2.89 23.14
CA LEU A 99 -16.22 3.59 22.24
C LEU A 99 -15.28 4.57 22.97
N ASP A 100 -14.03 4.62 22.50
CA ASP A 100 -13.01 5.57 22.95
C ASP A 100 -12.75 6.67 21.91
N ALA A 101 -12.84 6.37 20.62
CA ALA A 101 -12.68 7.38 19.56
C ALA A 101 -13.56 7.11 18.32
N ALA A 102 -14.14 8.18 17.76
CA ALA A 102 -14.97 8.14 16.56
C ALA A 102 -14.45 9.10 15.49
N PHE A 103 -14.06 8.53 14.35
CA PHE A 103 -13.67 9.23 13.13
C PHE A 103 -14.84 9.22 12.13
N GLY A 104 -14.99 10.32 11.40
CA GLY A 104 -16.00 10.47 10.34
C GLY A 104 -15.43 10.25 8.95
N LEU A 105 -16.29 10.40 7.93
CA LEU A 105 -15.87 10.54 6.55
C LEU A 105 -15.13 11.87 6.35
N LEU A 106 -14.10 11.82 5.51
CA LEU A 106 -13.33 12.96 5.07
C LEU A 106 -14.14 13.70 4.00
N CYS A 107 -14.47 14.96 4.28
CA CYS A 107 -15.14 15.87 3.36
C CYS A 107 -14.27 17.11 3.18
N HIS A 108 -14.23 17.68 1.98
CA HIS A 108 -13.43 18.87 1.69
C HIS A 108 -14.21 19.85 0.81
N PHE A 109 -13.91 21.13 0.91
CA PHE A 109 -14.43 22.12 -0.02
C PHE A 109 -13.70 22.04 -1.37
N ASP A 110 -14.45 22.11 -2.47
CA ASP A 110 -13.92 22.30 -3.82
C ASP A 110 -13.57 23.77 -4.10
N GLU A 111 -13.13 24.07 -5.32
CA GLU A 111 -12.77 25.42 -5.76
C GLU A 111 -13.94 26.42 -5.74
N ASN A 112 -15.19 25.92 -5.76
CA ASN A 112 -16.41 26.73 -5.68
C ASN A 112 -16.89 26.91 -4.23
N GLY A 113 -16.25 26.26 -3.26
CA GLY A 113 -16.67 26.25 -1.87
C GLY A 113 -17.80 25.25 -1.57
N GLU A 114 -18.02 24.26 -2.43
CA GLU A 114 -19.01 23.21 -2.21
C GLU A 114 -18.36 21.98 -1.55
N PRO A 115 -19.00 21.36 -0.54
CA PRO A 115 -18.46 20.21 0.16
C PRO A 115 -18.55 18.92 -0.68
N ASN A 116 -17.43 18.22 -0.80
CA ASN A 116 -17.28 16.96 -1.54
C ASN A 116 -16.62 15.88 -0.68
N LEU A 117 -17.10 14.64 -0.76
CA LEU A 117 -16.47 13.50 -0.10
C LEU A 117 -15.10 13.21 -0.72
N ARG A 118 -14.12 12.84 0.12
CA ARG A 118 -12.84 12.29 -0.36
C ARG A 118 -13.12 11.00 -1.13
N GLU A 119 -12.68 10.95 -2.37
CA GLU A 119 -12.76 9.74 -3.21
C GLU A 119 -11.81 8.65 -2.67
N GLY A 120 -12.24 7.40 -2.75
CA GLY A 120 -11.41 6.24 -2.39
C GLY A 120 -11.16 6.04 -0.90
N GLN A 121 -11.85 6.77 -0.01
CA GLN A 121 -11.73 6.56 1.44
C GLN A 121 -12.50 5.32 1.93
N PRO A 122 -12.08 4.68 3.04
CA PRO A 122 -12.91 3.69 3.72
C PRO A 122 -14.17 4.34 4.29
N VAL A 123 -15.33 3.71 4.10
CA VAL A 123 -16.60 4.17 4.70
C VAL A 123 -16.69 3.81 6.18
N GLN A 124 -16.09 2.68 6.54
CA GLN A 124 -16.09 2.10 7.87
C GLN A 124 -14.73 1.46 8.15
N LEU A 125 -14.27 1.59 9.40
CA LEU A 125 -13.12 0.89 9.97
C LEU A 125 -13.46 0.53 11.41
N ASP A 126 -13.15 -0.67 11.84
CA ASP A 126 -13.46 -1.22 13.16
C ASP A 126 -12.23 -1.74 13.92
N SER A 127 -11.07 -1.78 13.27
CA SER A 127 -9.84 -2.28 13.89
C SER A 127 -8.60 -1.57 13.37
N TYR A 128 -7.52 -1.71 14.13
CA TYR A 128 -6.20 -1.23 13.73
C TYR A 128 -5.70 -1.92 12.44
N ASP A 129 -5.91 -3.24 12.31
CA ASP A 129 -5.53 -4.00 11.10
C ASP A 129 -6.24 -3.49 9.85
N GLU A 130 -7.53 -3.14 9.97
CA GLU A 130 -8.24 -2.48 8.89
C GLU A 130 -7.67 -1.09 8.60
N LEU A 131 -7.38 -0.27 9.61
CA LEU A 131 -6.80 1.06 9.43
C LEU A 131 -5.49 1.02 8.63
N ILE A 132 -4.56 0.14 9.01
CA ILE A 132 -3.26 0.04 8.33
C ILE A 132 -3.37 -0.61 6.93
N GLY A 133 -4.54 -1.11 6.55
CA GLY A 133 -4.84 -1.56 5.18
C GLY A 133 -5.15 -0.44 4.19
N TRP A 134 -5.27 0.82 4.65
CA TRP A 134 -5.61 1.96 3.79
C TRP A 134 -4.49 2.98 3.70
N ASP A 135 -4.39 3.66 2.55
CA ASP A 135 -3.49 4.79 2.41
C ASP A 135 -3.87 5.88 3.44
N PRO A 136 -2.92 6.33 4.29
CA PRO A 136 -3.15 7.35 5.29
C PRO A 136 -3.80 8.63 4.75
N PHE A 137 -3.54 9.01 3.50
CA PHE A 137 -4.13 10.20 2.91
C PHE A 137 -5.65 10.12 2.74
N VAL A 138 -6.22 8.92 2.64
CA VAL A 138 -7.67 8.73 2.49
C VAL A 138 -8.32 8.11 3.72
N ALA A 139 -7.54 7.49 4.62
CA ALA A 139 -8.06 6.82 5.80
C ALA A 139 -8.58 7.82 6.85
N LEU A 140 -7.70 8.63 7.42
CA LEU A 140 -7.98 9.55 8.53
C LEU A 140 -7.27 10.89 8.34
N GLU A 141 -7.90 11.96 8.84
CA GLU A 141 -7.31 13.29 9.01
C GLU A 141 -7.77 13.86 10.38
N MET A 142 -7.25 15.03 10.76
CA MET A 142 -7.56 15.63 12.06
C MET A 142 -9.01 16.12 12.11
N GLY A 143 -9.83 15.49 12.96
CA GLY A 143 -11.26 15.77 13.06
C GLY A 143 -12.04 14.55 13.56
N HIS A 144 -11.95 14.30 14.86
CA HIS A 144 -12.56 13.12 15.48
C HIS A 144 -12.91 13.38 16.94
N PHE A 145 -13.91 12.66 17.44
CA PHE A 145 -14.22 12.62 18.87
C PHE A 145 -13.35 11.57 19.55
N VAL A 146 -12.84 11.87 20.74
CA VAL A 146 -12.04 10.94 21.55
C VAL A 146 -12.24 11.17 23.03
N ARG A 147 -12.23 10.11 23.85
CA ARG A 147 -12.23 10.26 25.31
C ARG A 147 -11.01 11.03 25.76
N THR A 148 -11.21 11.98 26.68
CA THR A 148 -10.12 12.80 27.22
C THR A 148 -9.00 11.94 27.82
N GLU A 149 -9.37 10.85 28.51
CA GLU A 149 -8.40 9.92 29.10
C GLU A 149 -7.55 9.19 28.04
N ALA A 150 -8.17 8.76 26.94
CA ALA A 150 -7.46 8.13 25.83
C ALA A 150 -6.50 9.12 25.15
N ALA A 151 -6.97 10.34 24.85
CA ALA A 151 -6.12 11.40 24.30
C ALA A 151 -4.95 11.77 25.23
N ALA A 152 -5.18 11.85 26.55
CA ALA A 152 -4.16 12.16 27.54
C ALA A 152 -3.14 11.03 27.74
N ALA A 153 -3.56 9.77 27.60
CA ALA A 153 -2.69 8.61 27.74
C ALA A 153 -1.70 8.42 26.58
N ILE A 154 -1.98 9.04 25.43
CA ILE A 154 -1.15 9.02 24.21
C ILE A 154 -0.38 10.33 24.08
N GLY A 155 -1.10 11.46 23.97
CA GLY A 155 -0.52 12.76 23.63
C GLY A 155 0.03 12.84 22.20
N PHE A 156 0.45 14.04 21.80
CA PHE A 156 1.14 14.27 20.52
C PHE A 156 2.64 14.45 20.76
N ASP A 157 3.47 13.91 19.87
CA ASP A 157 4.91 14.15 19.91
C ASP A 157 5.20 15.63 19.59
N GLU A 158 5.69 16.37 20.59
CA GLU A 158 6.00 17.80 20.47
C GLU A 158 7.28 18.09 19.68
N THR A 159 8.08 17.06 19.38
CA THR A 159 9.31 17.17 18.59
C THR A 159 9.07 17.03 17.10
N MET A 160 7.91 16.52 16.69
CA MET A 160 7.54 16.33 15.28
C MET A 160 6.86 17.58 14.71
N ASP A 161 7.30 18.00 13.52
CA ASP A 161 6.66 19.07 12.74
C ASP A 161 5.71 18.54 11.66
N THR A 162 5.68 17.22 11.45
CA THR A 162 4.79 16.54 10.50
C THR A 162 4.69 15.05 10.80
N GLY A 163 3.55 14.43 10.52
CA GLY A 163 3.26 13.03 10.80
C GLY A 163 2.93 12.73 12.26
N GLU A 164 2.88 13.75 13.12
CA GLU A 164 2.56 13.60 14.54
C GLU A 164 1.12 13.11 14.76
N ASP A 165 0.24 13.43 13.83
CA ASP A 165 -1.14 12.99 13.75
C ASP A 165 -1.21 11.47 13.59
N TYR A 166 -0.48 10.91 12.63
CA TYR A 166 -0.46 9.46 12.39
C TYR A 166 0.29 8.67 13.45
N THR A 167 1.34 9.24 14.06
CA THR A 167 1.93 8.65 15.27
C THR A 167 0.87 8.51 16.37
N TYR A 168 0.09 9.57 16.60
CA TYR A 168 -1.02 9.56 17.56
C TYR A 168 -2.13 8.57 17.16
N TYR A 169 -2.56 8.56 15.90
CA TYR A 169 -3.62 7.65 15.44
C TYR A 169 -3.22 6.19 15.59
N TYR A 170 -2.02 5.80 15.16
CA TYR A 170 -1.61 4.41 15.28
C TYR A 170 -1.52 3.94 16.72
N GLU A 171 -1.04 4.78 17.64
CA GLU A 171 -0.99 4.42 19.05
C GLU A 171 -2.39 4.38 19.68
N LEU A 172 -3.26 5.32 19.30
CA LEU A 172 -4.66 5.36 19.74
C LEU A 172 -5.41 4.08 19.30
N TRP A 173 -5.35 3.73 18.02
CA TRP A 173 -6.05 2.57 17.45
C TRP A 173 -5.51 1.22 17.93
N GLN A 174 -4.24 1.14 18.35
CA GLN A 174 -3.67 -0.07 18.96
C GLN A 174 -4.12 -0.28 20.42
N ARG A 175 -4.47 0.80 21.13
CA ARG A 175 -4.70 0.76 22.58
C ARG A 175 -6.15 0.92 22.99
N PHE A 176 -7.00 1.47 22.12
CA PHE A 176 -8.35 1.92 22.45
C PHE A 176 -9.38 1.49 21.41
N CYS A 177 -10.65 1.44 21.81
CA CYS A 177 -11.76 1.13 20.92
C CYS A 177 -12.03 2.31 19.98
N CYS A 178 -11.55 2.20 18.74
CA CYS A 178 -11.64 3.25 17.73
C CYS A 178 -12.48 2.78 16.55
N VAL A 179 -13.25 3.71 15.97
CA VAL A 179 -14.05 3.43 14.77
C VAL A 179 -13.98 4.57 13.77
N LYS A 180 -14.15 4.23 12.49
CA LYS A 180 -14.55 5.16 11.44
C LYS A 180 -15.99 4.84 11.00
N ARG A 181 -16.83 5.86 10.81
CA ARG A 181 -18.25 5.71 10.46
C ARG A 181 -18.66 6.66 9.32
N PRO A 182 -19.79 6.39 8.62
CA PRO A 182 -20.27 7.20 7.49
C PRO A 182 -20.77 8.61 7.87
N GLU A 183 -20.63 9.03 9.12
CA GLU A 183 -20.98 10.37 9.57
C GLU A 183 -19.90 11.38 9.15
N ILE A 184 -20.29 12.62 8.86
CA ILE A 184 -19.35 13.70 8.55
C ILE A 184 -19.34 14.65 9.74
N PHE A 185 -18.23 14.75 10.46
CA PHE A 185 -18.14 15.65 11.61
C PHE A 185 -17.62 17.04 11.25
N TYR A 186 -16.81 17.14 10.19
CA TYR A 186 -16.15 18.37 9.77
C TYR A 186 -15.88 18.36 8.27
N VAL A 187 -15.55 19.52 7.73
CA VAL A 187 -15.19 19.75 6.33
C VAL A 187 -13.84 20.46 6.26
N ILE A 188 -12.94 19.87 5.49
CA ILE A 188 -11.55 20.28 5.34
C ILE A 188 -11.42 21.43 4.33
N ARG A 189 -10.71 22.51 4.67
CA ARG A 189 -10.32 23.53 3.69
C ARG A 189 -8.92 23.26 3.18
N ARG A 190 -8.82 22.76 1.94
CA ARG A 190 -7.52 22.51 1.33
C ARG A 190 -6.76 23.81 1.02
N TRP A 191 -5.43 23.71 1.04
CA TRP A 191 -4.48 24.75 0.61
C TRP A 191 -4.37 25.99 1.51
N GLN A 192 -4.93 25.94 2.71
CA GLN A 192 -4.86 27.04 3.69
C GLN A 192 -3.94 26.73 4.86
N SER A 193 -2.90 25.92 4.63
CA SER A 193 -2.00 25.44 5.67
C SER A 193 -1.24 26.57 6.37
N SER A 194 -0.91 26.32 7.64
CA SER A 194 -0.20 27.27 8.48
C SER A 194 1.14 27.64 7.86
N SER A 195 1.47 28.92 7.99
CA SER A 195 2.83 29.40 7.74
C SER A 195 3.61 29.35 9.05
N GLY A 196 4.94 29.19 9.02
CA GLY A 196 5.77 29.32 10.22
C GLY A 196 6.92 28.32 10.30
N PRO A 197 7.77 28.45 11.35
CA PRO A 197 8.99 27.67 11.48
C PRO A 197 8.74 26.17 11.69
N ARG A 198 7.54 25.80 12.17
CA ARG A 198 7.10 24.42 12.43
C ARG A 198 6.02 23.94 11.46
N SER A 199 5.84 24.64 10.32
CA SER A 199 4.92 24.22 9.26
C SER A 199 5.55 23.17 8.33
N ALA A 200 4.74 22.28 7.77
CA ALA A 200 5.18 21.30 6.79
C ALA A 200 4.36 21.41 5.52
N THR A 201 4.99 21.11 4.37
CA THR A 201 4.26 21.02 3.10
C THR A 201 3.50 19.70 3.02
N GLY A 202 2.44 19.64 2.21
CA GLY A 202 1.72 18.38 1.96
C GLY A 202 2.64 17.26 1.46
N LYS A 203 3.64 17.59 0.63
CA LYS A 203 4.65 16.64 0.18
C LYS A 203 5.48 16.07 1.34
N ALA A 204 5.97 16.93 2.23
CA ALA A 204 6.75 16.49 3.40
C ALA A 204 5.92 15.61 4.34
N TRP A 205 4.64 15.94 4.53
CA TRP A 205 3.70 15.12 5.29
C TRP A 205 3.52 13.76 4.63
N THR A 206 3.24 13.71 3.32
CA THR A 206 3.08 12.45 2.58
C THR A 206 4.32 11.56 2.70
N GLU A 207 5.52 12.11 2.57
CA GLU A 207 6.76 11.34 2.69
C GLU A 207 6.94 10.74 4.09
N VAL A 208 6.67 11.51 5.15
CA VAL A 208 6.81 11.06 6.53
C VAL A 208 5.75 10.02 6.88
N VAL A 209 4.48 10.31 6.57
CA VAL A 209 3.36 9.43 6.91
C VAL A 209 3.41 8.12 6.12
N ARG A 210 3.83 8.13 4.85
CA ARG A 210 4.06 6.88 4.09
C ARG A 210 5.13 6.00 4.72
N ARG A 211 6.21 6.57 5.29
CA ARG A 211 7.22 5.80 6.04
C ARG A 211 6.68 5.24 7.35
N LEU A 212 5.86 6.01 8.07
CA LEU A 212 5.18 5.53 9.27
C LEU A 212 4.25 4.36 8.93
N TRP A 213 3.47 4.49 7.86
CA TRP A 213 2.58 3.43 7.37
C TRP A 213 3.34 2.15 7.02
N ALA A 214 4.43 2.26 6.24
CA ALA A 214 5.28 1.12 5.93
C ALA A 214 5.83 0.44 7.20
N THR A 215 6.25 1.23 8.20
CA THR A 215 6.69 0.71 9.50
C THR A 215 5.58 -0.06 10.22
N GLN A 216 4.35 0.47 10.22
CA GLN A 216 3.23 -0.19 10.88
C GLN A 216 2.88 -1.54 10.21
N VAL A 217 2.79 -1.55 8.88
CA VAL A 217 2.48 -2.77 8.12
C VAL A 217 3.61 -3.80 8.20
N ALA A 218 4.87 -3.38 8.25
CA ALA A 218 5.98 -4.29 8.47
C ALA A 218 5.95 -4.93 9.87
N ALA A 219 5.49 -4.19 10.89
CA ALA A 219 5.31 -4.71 12.25
C ALA A 219 4.04 -5.58 12.40
N HIS A 220 3.01 -5.30 11.60
CA HIS A 220 1.72 -6.00 11.60
C HIS A 220 1.31 -6.34 10.16
N PRO A 221 1.88 -7.40 9.56
CA PRO A 221 1.57 -7.80 8.19
C PRO A 221 0.09 -8.08 7.98
N ILE A 222 -0.44 -7.63 6.84
CA ILE A 222 -1.87 -7.67 6.53
C ILE A 222 -2.11 -8.73 5.47
N TRP A 223 -3.18 -9.50 5.63
CA TRP A 223 -3.71 -10.34 4.56
C TRP A 223 -4.81 -9.63 3.80
N THR A 224 -4.68 -9.61 2.48
CA THR A 224 -5.64 -8.98 1.58
C THR A 224 -6.28 -10.01 0.67
N GLU A 225 -7.51 -9.75 0.25
CA GLU A 225 -8.17 -10.52 -0.78
C GLU A 225 -8.01 -9.81 -2.13
N VAL A 226 -7.48 -10.55 -3.10
CA VAL A 226 -7.33 -10.13 -4.48
C VAL A 226 -8.29 -10.93 -5.34
N SER A 227 -8.94 -10.30 -6.31
CA SER A 227 -9.89 -10.99 -7.19
C SER A 227 -9.55 -10.76 -8.65
N ASP A 228 -9.58 -11.83 -9.44
CA ASP A 228 -9.70 -11.75 -10.90
C ASP A 228 -10.78 -12.73 -11.38
N ALA A 229 -11.64 -12.28 -12.29
CA ALA A 229 -12.77 -13.05 -12.81
C ALA A 229 -13.67 -13.74 -11.75
N GLY A 230 -13.75 -13.18 -10.53
CA GLY A 230 -14.52 -13.73 -9.40
C GLY A 230 -13.82 -14.84 -8.61
N VAL A 231 -12.57 -15.18 -8.95
CA VAL A 231 -11.71 -16.09 -8.18
C VAL A 231 -10.91 -15.27 -7.17
N LEU A 232 -11.05 -15.62 -5.89
CA LEU A 232 -10.36 -14.94 -4.79
C LEU A 232 -9.00 -15.59 -4.53
N ALA A 233 -7.99 -14.75 -4.33
CA ALA A 233 -6.67 -15.09 -3.85
C ALA A 233 -6.40 -14.35 -2.54
N ARG A 234 -5.63 -14.97 -1.65
CA ARG A 234 -5.19 -14.35 -0.40
C ARG A 234 -3.72 -13.99 -0.49
N MET A 235 -3.41 -12.69 -0.41
CA MET A 235 -2.05 -12.18 -0.61
C MET A 235 -1.57 -11.39 0.61
N LEU A 236 -0.33 -11.67 1.03
CA LEU A 236 0.32 -11.01 2.16
C LEU A 236 0.90 -9.65 1.76
N VAL A 237 0.68 -8.65 2.60
CA VAL A 237 1.26 -7.30 2.50
C VAL A 237 2.12 -7.04 3.73
N THR A 238 3.42 -6.87 3.52
CA THR A 238 4.42 -6.45 4.52
C THR A 238 5.01 -5.08 4.21
N ASN A 239 4.88 -4.59 2.98
CA ASN A 239 5.28 -3.24 2.57
C ASN A 239 4.21 -2.63 1.65
N PRO A 240 3.40 -1.68 2.13
CA PRO A 240 2.33 -1.07 1.35
C PRO A 240 2.85 -0.11 0.27
N LEU A 241 4.14 0.22 0.31
CA LEU A 241 4.82 1.06 -0.68
C LEU A 241 5.44 0.26 -1.82
N ASP A 242 5.53 -1.07 -1.68
CA ASP A 242 5.94 -1.96 -2.77
C ASP A 242 4.87 -1.98 -3.86
N ILE A 243 5.28 -1.84 -5.12
CA ILE A 243 4.35 -1.67 -6.24
C ILE A 243 3.40 -2.86 -6.41
N ILE A 244 3.88 -4.08 -6.18
CA ILE A 244 3.07 -5.29 -6.33
C ILE A 244 2.11 -5.38 -5.15
N GLN A 245 2.62 -5.23 -3.93
CA GLN A 245 1.79 -5.33 -2.73
C GLN A 245 0.75 -4.20 -2.63
N ASN A 246 1.06 -3.03 -3.18
CA ASN A 246 0.10 -1.93 -3.26
C ASN A 246 -1.10 -2.28 -4.17
N ASN A 247 -0.90 -3.08 -5.24
CA ASN A 247 -2.02 -3.58 -6.04
C ASN A 247 -2.91 -4.53 -5.23
N TYR A 248 -2.33 -5.33 -4.34
CA TYR A 248 -3.11 -6.21 -3.45
C TYR A 248 -4.03 -5.45 -2.52
N LEU A 249 -3.58 -4.32 -1.97
CA LEU A 249 -4.42 -3.41 -1.17
C LEU A 249 -5.62 -2.85 -1.96
N HIS A 250 -5.52 -2.80 -3.29
CA HIS A 250 -6.60 -2.40 -4.19
C HIS A 250 -7.41 -3.59 -4.73
N GLY A 251 -7.19 -4.79 -4.19
CA GLY A 251 -7.89 -6.02 -4.54
C GLY A 251 -7.54 -6.58 -5.92
N ARG A 252 -6.36 -6.24 -6.48
CA ARG A 252 -5.96 -6.62 -7.85
C ARG A 252 -4.59 -7.28 -7.88
N PHE A 253 -4.40 -8.18 -8.85
CA PHE A 253 -3.08 -8.67 -9.19
C PHE A 253 -2.28 -7.59 -9.91
N PHE A 254 -0.97 -7.58 -9.71
CA PHE A 254 -0.06 -6.80 -10.55
C PHE A 254 -0.04 -7.39 -11.98
N GLU A 255 0.11 -6.54 -13.00
CA GLU A 255 0.13 -6.92 -14.42
C GLU A 255 -1.10 -7.69 -14.93
N GLU A 256 -2.28 -7.39 -14.39
CA GLU A 256 -3.57 -8.01 -14.76
C GLU A 256 -3.81 -8.08 -16.29
N SER A 257 -3.40 -7.06 -17.04
CA SER A 257 -3.53 -7.02 -18.51
C SER A 257 -2.63 -8.05 -19.21
N SER A 258 -1.38 -8.19 -18.80
CA SER A 258 -0.43 -9.19 -19.34
C SER A 258 -0.84 -10.60 -18.96
N LEU A 259 -1.33 -10.81 -17.72
CA LEU A 259 -1.90 -12.09 -17.28
C LEU A 259 -3.10 -12.52 -18.13
N LYS A 260 -4.02 -11.60 -18.41
CA LYS A 260 -5.17 -11.85 -19.30
C LYS A 260 -4.75 -12.16 -20.74
N LYS A 261 -3.71 -11.50 -21.25
CA LYS A 261 -3.13 -11.82 -22.56
C LYS A 261 -2.57 -13.24 -22.55
N LEU A 262 -1.77 -13.60 -21.56
CA LEU A 262 -1.21 -14.96 -21.43
C LEU A 262 -2.31 -16.03 -21.49
N HIS A 263 -3.42 -15.84 -20.76
CA HIS A 263 -4.56 -16.79 -20.79
C HIS A 263 -5.03 -17.07 -22.22
N ASN A 264 -5.14 -16.03 -23.04
CA ASN A 264 -5.63 -16.13 -24.42
C ASN A 264 -4.58 -16.72 -25.37
N LEU A 265 -3.29 -16.54 -25.08
CA LEU A 265 -2.19 -16.93 -25.97
C LEU A 265 -1.66 -18.34 -25.73
N LEU A 266 -1.71 -18.85 -24.49
CA LEU A 266 -1.03 -20.10 -24.13
C LEU A 266 -1.55 -21.33 -24.90
N GLY A 267 -2.86 -21.41 -25.13
CA GLY A 267 -3.48 -22.44 -25.99
C GLY A 267 -3.29 -23.90 -25.54
N VAL A 268 -2.66 -24.15 -24.40
CA VAL A 268 -2.35 -25.48 -23.84
C VAL A 268 -3.15 -25.70 -22.56
N ALA A 269 -3.82 -26.85 -22.47
CA ALA A 269 -4.49 -27.28 -21.25
C ALA A 269 -3.46 -27.89 -20.27
N HIS A 270 -3.61 -27.57 -18.98
CA HIS A 270 -2.76 -28.08 -17.91
C HIS A 270 -1.25 -27.88 -18.14
N PRO A 271 -0.80 -26.64 -18.40
CA PRO A 271 0.59 -26.36 -18.76
C PRO A 271 1.58 -26.69 -17.64
N HIS A 272 2.82 -26.95 -18.02
CA HIS A 272 3.99 -26.85 -17.15
C HIS A 272 4.59 -25.47 -17.29
N ILE A 273 4.73 -24.75 -16.18
CA ILE A 273 5.08 -23.33 -16.17
C ILE A 273 6.42 -23.13 -15.47
N VAL A 274 7.38 -22.50 -16.15
CA VAL A 274 8.61 -22.01 -15.54
C VAL A 274 8.47 -20.50 -15.33
N GLU A 275 8.59 -20.04 -14.08
CA GLU A 275 8.51 -18.61 -13.72
C GLU A 275 9.89 -18.17 -13.21
N VAL A 276 10.65 -17.45 -14.03
CA VAL A 276 11.88 -16.80 -13.61
C VAL A 276 11.57 -15.40 -13.11
N GLY A 277 11.98 -15.09 -11.87
CA GLY A 277 11.60 -13.86 -11.19
C GLY A 277 10.27 -14.01 -10.46
N ALA A 278 10.03 -15.15 -9.81
CA ALA A 278 8.75 -15.42 -9.15
C ALA A 278 8.41 -14.41 -8.03
N ASN A 279 9.43 -13.72 -7.50
CA ASN A 279 9.31 -12.64 -6.53
C ASN A 279 8.41 -13.04 -5.36
N ILE A 280 7.36 -12.28 -5.07
CA ILE A 280 6.41 -12.56 -3.98
C ILE A 280 5.22 -13.44 -4.41
N GLY A 281 5.26 -14.04 -5.60
CA GLY A 281 4.27 -15.02 -6.04
C GLY A 281 3.00 -14.46 -6.69
N ASN A 282 2.99 -13.20 -7.14
CA ASN A 282 1.87 -12.58 -7.85
C ASN A 282 1.38 -13.48 -9.01
N HIS A 283 2.28 -13.81 -9.93
CA HIS A 283 1.95 -14.63 -11.10
C HIS A 283 1.75 -16.10 -10.74
N VAL A 284 2.56 -16.65 -9.83
CA VAL A 284 2.46 -18.05 -9.39
C VAL A 284 1.05 -18.38 -8.88
N VAL A 285 0.51 -17.52 -8.01
CA VAL A 285 -0.86 -17.69 -7.49
C VAL A 285 -1.88 -17.54 -8.61
N TRP A 286 -1.74 -16.52 -9.47
CA TRP A 286 -2.66 -16.32 -10.58
C TRP A 286 -2.67 -17.50 -11.55
N TYR A 287 -1.52 -18.09 -11.90
CA TYR A 287 -1.42 -19.26 -12.79
C TYR A 287 -2.16 -20.46 -12.21
N ALA A 288 -1.95 -20.74 -10.92
CA ALA A 288 -2.60 -21.87 -10.24
C ALA A 288 -4.13 -21.76 -10.31
N GLN A 289 -4.67 -20.54 -10.21
CA GLN A 289 -6.10 -20.27 -10.24
C GLN A 289 -6.71 -20.29 -11.65
N HIS A 290 -5.99 -19.79 -12.66
CA HIS A 290 -6.58 -19.47 -13.97
C HIS A 290 -6.14 -20.42 -15.10
N LEU A 291 -5.02 -21.13 -14.94
CA LEU A 291 -4.45 -21.98 -15.99
C LEU A 291 -4.57 -23.48 -15.71
N ALA A 292 -5.02 -23.86 -14.50
CA ALA A 292 -5.07 -25.24 -14.02
C ALA A 292 -3.78 -26.04 -14.34
N PRO A 293 -2.58 -25.53 -14.00
CA PRO A 293 -1.31 -26.08 -14.43
C PRO A 293 -1.07 -27.49 -13.89
N THR A 294 -0.28 -28.28 -14.63
CA THR A 294 0.21 -29.58 -14.11
C THR A 294 1.26 -29.36 -13.03
N ARG A 295 2.19 -28.41 -13.27
CA ARG A 295 3.25 -28.04 -12.34
C ARG A 295 3.74 -26.63 -12.63
N ILE A 296 4.12 -25.90 -11.58
CA ILE A 296 4.80 -24.61 -11.66
C ILE A 296 6.21 -24.79 -11.07
N TYR A 297 7.22 -24.22 -11.72
CA TYR A 297 8.62 -24.22 -11.33
C TYR A 297 9.08 -22.77 -11.08
N PRO A 298 8.81 -22.20 -9.90
CA PRO A 298 9.26 -20.86 -9.56
C PRO A 298 10.77 -20.81 -9.35
N VAL A 299 11.40 -19.78 -9.89
CA VAL A 299 12.81 -19.43 -9.66
C VAL A 299 12.83 -18.04 -9.03
N GLU A 300 13.32 -17.96 -7.80
CA GLU A 300 13.46 -16.71 -7.06
C GLU A 300 14.72 -16.78 -6.17
N PRO A 301 15.73 -15.92 -6.41
CA PRO A 301 16.95 -15.90 -5.62
C PRO A 301 16.84 -15.18 -4.27
N ASN A 302 15.95 -14.20 -4.12
CA ASN A 302 15.91 -13.29 -2.98
C ASN A 302 15.24 -13.94 -1.75
N PRO A 303 15.96 -14.15 -0.63
CA PRO A 303 15.39 -14.80 0.57
C PRO A 303 14.17 -14.08 1.17
N ALA A 304 14.10 -12.76 1.08
CA ALA A 304 12.96 -11.99 1.56
C ALA A 304 11.72 -12.25 0.69
N ALA A 305 11.89 -12.25 -0.64
CA ALA A 305 10.82 -12.55 -1.59
C ALA A 305 10.35 -14.02 -1.45
N LEU A 306 11.29 -14.96 -1.30
CA LEU A 306 10.97 -16.38 -1.06
C LEU A 306 10.10 -16.61 0.18
N THR A 307 10.35 -15.87 1.26
CA THR A 307 9.54 -15.96 2.48
C THR A 307 8.09 -15.56 2.20
N LEU A 308 7.89 -14.49 1.42
CA LEU A 308 6.56 -14.01 1.02
C LEU A 308 5.90 -14.94 0.00
N LEU A 309 6.66 -15.46 -0.97
CA LEU A 309 6.22 -16.43 -1.97
C LEU A 309 5.68 -17.70 -1.30
N GLU A 310 6.43 -18.30 -0.38
CA GLU A 310 5.97 -19.49 0.37
C GLU A 310 4.72 -19.19 1.19
N GLY A 311 4.66 -18.02 1.84
CA GLY A 311 3.47 -17.58 2.55
C GLY A 311 2.24 -17.49 1.65
N ASN A 312 2.39 -16.89 0.46
CA ASN A 312 1.31 -16.76 -0.52
C ASN A 312 0.93 -18.11 -1.15
N ILE A 313 1.89 -19.00 -1.42
CA ILE A 313 1.62 -20.37 -1.86
C ILE A 313 0.75 -21.11 -0.83
N ALA A 314 1.15 -21.08 0.44
CA ALA A 314 0.43 -21.78 1.50
C ALA A 314 -0.97 -21.17 1.76
N ALA A 315 -1.08 -19.84 1.74
CA ALA A 315 -2.36 -19.15 1.95
C ALA A 315 -3.41 -19.46 0.87
N ASN A 316 -2.97 -19.89 -0.32
CA ASN A 316 -3.84 -20.25 -1.43
C ASN A 316 -3.97 -21.77 -1.63
N GLY A 317 -3.30 -22.60 -0.82
CA GLY A 317 -3.42 -24.05 -0.88
C GLY A 317 -2.88 -24.66 -2.18
N ILE A 318 -1.87 -24.04 -2.79
CA ILE A 318 -1.32 -24.44 -4.10
C ILE A 318 0.01 -25.21 -3.99
N GLU A 319 0.41 -25.63 -2.80
CA GLU A 319 1.69 -26.28 -2.50
C GLU A 319 1.97 -27.48 -3.40
N ASP A 320 0.94 -28.30 -3.67
CA ASP A 320 1.05 -29.52 -4.49
C ASP A 320 1.36 -29.22 -5.96
N LEU A 321 1.11 -27.99 -6.43
CA LEU A 321 1.43 -27.56 -7.79
C LEU A 321 2.88 -27.07 -7.93
N ILE A 322 3.55 -26.77 -6.82
CA ILE A 322 4.85 -26.08 -6.84
C ILE A 322 6.01 -27.08 -6.72
N ASP A 323 6.88 -27.09 -7.73
CA ASP A 323 8.19 -27.72 -7.66
C ASP A 323 9.25 -26.67 -7.30
N ARG A 324 9.81 -26.80 -6.09
CA ARG A 324 10.66 -25.80 -5.45
C ARG A 324 12.12 -25.85 -5.88
N ARG A 325 12.48 -26.65 -6.89
CA ARG A 325 13.88 -26.84 -7.31
C ARG A 325 14.61 -25.55 -7.71
N GLY A 326 13.88 -24.54 -8.17
CA GLY A 326 14.43 -23.24 -8.58
C GLY A 326 14.47 -22.20 -7.45
N MET A 327 13.83 -22.46 -6.31
CA MET A 327 13.75 -21.51 -5.21
C MET A 327 15.08 -21.42 -4.47
N GLY A 328 15.59 -20.21 -4.29
CA GLY A 328 16.91 -19.94 -3.71
C GLY A 328 18.05 -19.87 -4.73
N PHE A 329 17.75 -20.05 -6.02
CA PHE A 329 18.72 -19.91 -7.11
C PHE A 329 18.36 -18.74 -8.01
N GLY A 330 19.38 -18.04 -8.49
CA GLY A 330 19.26 -17.27 -9.72
C GLY A 330 19.44 -18.18 -10.93
N VAL A 331 19.05 -17.72 -12.12
CA VAL A 331 19.32 -18.44 -13.36
C VAL A 331 20.01 -17.56 -14.40
N GLY A 332 20.86 -18.17 -15.21
CA GLY A 332 21.65 -17.45 -16.22
C GLY A 332 22.40 -18.42 -17.13
N ARG A 333 23.35 -17.88 -17.91
CA ARG A 333 24.03 -18.61 -18.99
C ARG A 333 24.90 -19.79 -18.52
N ALA A 334 25.39 -19.73 -17.29
CA ALA A 334 26.31 -20.69 -16.72
C ALA A 334 26.23 -20.64 -15.19
N GLU A 335 26.69 -21.71 -14.54
CA GLU A 335 26.79 -21.73 -13.09
C GLU A 335 27.80 -20.69 -12.57
N GLY A 336 27.47 -20.03 -11.46
CA GLY A 336 28.34 -19.03 -10.87
C GLY A 336 27.86 -18.50 -9.52
N SER A 337 28.73 -17.74 -8.86
CA SER A 337 28.42 -16.98 -7.64
C SER A 337 28.15 -15.52 -8.00
N PHE A 338 27.13 -14.94 -7.39
CA PHE A 338 26.69 -13.57 -7.63
C PHE A 338 26.37 -12.88 -6.30
N ARG A 339 26.44 -11.55 -6.30
CA ARG A 339 25.85 -10.71 -5.26
C ARG A 339 24.58 -10.04 -5.78
N ALA A 340 23.57 -9.94 -4.93
CA ALA A 340 22.38 -9.15 -5.19
C ALA A 340 22.67 -7.67 -4.94
N GLU A 341 22.23 -6.81 -5.85
CA GLU A 341 22.25 -5.36 -5.70
C GLU A 341 20.84 -4.82 -5.91
N THR A 342 20.17 -4.43 -4.82
CA THR A 342 18.84 -3.81 -4.87
C THR A 342 19.01 -2.30 -4.93
N THR A 343 18.59 -1.71 -6.06
CA THR A 343 18.77 -0.27 -6.31
C THR A 343 17.56 0.56 -5.85
N GLN A 344 16.42 -0.08 -5.53
CA GLN A 344 15.17 0.57 -5.14
C GLN A 344 14.56 -0.06 -3.88
N GLU A 345 14.52 0.68 -2.77
CA GLU A 345 14.05 0.19 -1.46
C GLU A 345 12.59 -0.31 -1.46
N ASN A 346 11.75 0.22 -2.34
CA ASN A 346 10.31 -0.13 -2.45
C ASN A 346 9.97 -0.96 -3.69
N ASN A 347 10.95 -1.68 -4.24
CA ASN A 347 10.70 -2.64 -5.31
C ASN A 347 11.61 -3.84 -5.10
N LEU A 348 11.11 -4.86 -4.40
CA LEU A 348 11.86 -6.10 -4.17
C LEU A 348 12.20 -6.84 -5.47
N GLY A 349 11.42 -6.61 -6.53
CA GLY A 349 11.67 -7.15 -7.87
C GLY A 349 12.90 -6.54 -8.55
N ALA A 350 13.21 -5.26 -8.28
CA ALA A 350 14.32 -4.50 -8.91
C ALA A 350 15.73 -4.88 -8.43
N THR A 351 15.94 -6.13 -8.01
CA THR A 351 17.24 -6.67 -7.62
C THR A 351 18.00 -7.15 -8.84
N THR A 352 19.16 -6.53 -9.11
CA THR A 352 20.08 -6.99 -10.16
C THR A 352 21.13 -7.93 -9.58
N LEU A 353 21.51 -8.97 -10.31
CA LEU A 353 22.61 -9.86 -9.90
C LEU A 353 23.91 -9.46 -10.58
N ILE A 354 24.98 -9.36 -9.78
CA ILE A 354 26.32 -8.99 -10.25
C ILE A 354 27.27 -10.15 -9.96
N ALA A 355 28.00 -10.61 -10.97
CA ALA A 355 28.97 -11.69 -10.82
C ALA A 355 30.00 -11.34 -9.74
N ASP A 356 30.16 -12.24 -8.78
CA ASP A 356 31.06 -12.08 -7.65
C ASP A 356 31.43 -13.47 -7.10
N ASP A 357 32.69 -13.88 -7.21
CA ASP A 357 33.16 -15.18 -6.74
C ASP A 357 32.96 -15.36 -5.22
N ALA A 358 32.93 -14.25 -4.47
CA ALA A 358 32.62 -14.23 -3.05
C ALA A 358 31.12 -14.04 -2.75
N GLY A 359 30.29 -13.90 -3.80
CA GLY A 359 28.85 -13.74 -3.70
C GLY A 359 28.17 -14.98 -3.13
N GLU A 360 27.20 -14.74 -2.25
CA GLU A 360 26.44 -15.80 -1.58
C GLU A 360 25.35 -16.40 -2.48
N LEU A 361 24.92 -15.67 -3.52
CA LEU A 361 23.88 -16.14 -4.42
C LEU A 361 24.44 -17.13 -5.43
N LYS A 362 23.78 -18.29 -5.57
CA LYS A 362 24.10 -19.27 -6.61
C LYS A 362 23.22 -19.07 -7.83
N VAL A 363 23.86 -18.96 -8.99
CA VAL A 363 23.21 -18.98 -10.29
C VAL A 363 23.44 -20.34 -10.94
N VAL A 364 22.40 -20.89 -11.55
CA VAL A 364 22.42 -22.14 -12.31
C VAL A 364 21.80 -21.95 -13.70
N THR A 365 21.87 -22.95 -14.57
CA THR A 365 21.17 -22.89 -15.86
C THR A 365 19.77 -23.48 -15.74
N LEU A 366 18.82 -22.98 -16.54
CA LEU A 366 17.49 -23.60 -16.63
C LEU A 366 17.57 -25.02 -17.21
N ASP A 367 18.52 -25.27 -18.12
CA ASP A 367 18.79 -26.60 -18.66
C ASP A 367 19.16 -27.61 -17.56
N ALA A 368 19.94 -27.20 -16.54
CA ALA A 368 20.28 -28.04 -15.40
C ALA A 368 19.09 -28.28 -14.47
N LEU A 369 18.26 -27.25 -14.23
CA LEU A 369 17.07 -27.37 -13.38
C LEU A 369 15.95 -28.21 -14.01
N MET A 370 15.83 -28.18 -15.34
CA MET A 370 14.71 -28.76 -16.09
C MET A 370 15.11 -29.99 -16.92
N THR A 371 16.13 -30.73 -16.46
CA THR A 371 16.64 -31.93 -17.14
C THR A 371 15.57 -33.02 -17.34
N ASP A 372 14.68 -33.20 -16.38
CA ASP A 372 13.64 -34.24 -16.32
C ASP A 372 12.19 -33.71 -16.37
N ALA A 373 12.04 -32.40 -16.54
CA ALA A 373 10.74 -31.72 -16.52
C ALA A 373 10.52 -30.96 -17.84
N ARG A 374 9.27 -30.88 -18.30
CA ARG A 374 8.88 -30.14 -19.52
C ARG A 374 8.46 -28.70 -19.19
N ALA A 375 8.52 -27.81 -20.17
CA ALA A 375 7.95 -26.47 -20.10
C ALA A 375 7.01 -26.19 -21.29
N ASP A 376 5.75 -25.83 -21.01
CA ASP A 376 4.82 -25.31 -22.03
C ASP A 376 4.85 -23.78 -22.10
N PHE A 377 5.19 -23.16 -20.97
CA PHE A 377 5.30 -21.72 -20.79
C PHE A 377 6.55 -21.38 -19.97
N LEU A 378 7.28 -20.37 -20.42
CA LEU A 378 8.45 -19.81 -19.76
C LEU A 378 8.26 -18.29 -19.63
N LYS A 379 8.12 -17.79 -18.39
CA LYS A 379 8.24 -16.37 -18.08
C LYS A 379 9.67 -16.05 -17.66
N ILE A 380 10.22 -14.95 -18.18
CA ILE A 380 11.55 -14.44 -17.85
C ILE A 380 11.44 -12.98 -17.43
N ASP A 381 11.69 -12.75 -16.15
CA ASP A 381 11.76 -11.44 -15.53
C ASP A 381 12.96 -11.46 -14.59
N ALA A 382 14.10 -11.01 -15.13
CA ALA A 382 15.42 -11.19 -14.52
C ALA A 382 16.24 -9.89 -14.52
N GLU A 383 15.54 -8.74 -14.56
CA GLU A 383 16.09 -7.39 -14.33
C GLU A 383 17.35 -7.03 -15.14
N GLY A 384 17.45 -7.51 -16.39
CA GLY A 384 18.59 -7.27 -17.29
C GLY A 384 19.40 -8.51 -17.65
N MET A 385 19.12 -9.66 -17.02
CA MET A 385 19.77 -10.95 -17.33
C MET A 385 18.97 -11.82 -18.31
N GLU A 386 17.91 -11.31 -18.92
CA GLU A 386 16.98 -12.10 -19.72
C GLU A 386 17.66 -12.87 -20.87
N LEU A 387 18.67 -12.29 -21.53
CA LEU A 387 19.43 -12.97 -22.58
C LEU A 387 20.35 -14.07 -22.04
N ASP A 388 20.88 -13.90 -20.82
CA ASP A 388 21.68 -14.93 -20.17
C ASP A 388 20.79 -16.08 -19.69
N VAL A 389 19.59 -15.80 -19.19
CA VAL A 389 18.58 -16.82 -18.87
C VAL A 389 18.24 -17.64 -20.11
N LEU A 390 17.98 -16.98 -21.25
CA LEU A 390 17.70 -17.65 -22.52
C LEU A 390 18.88 -18.52 -22.98
N ALA A 391 20.12 -18.04 -22.86
CA ALA A 391 21.32 -18.82 -23.18
C ALA A 391 21.50 -20.04 -22.24
N GLY A 392 21.08 -19.94 -20.98
CA GLY A 392 21.06 -21.05 -20.03
C GLY A 392 19.86 -21.99 -20.18
N ALA A 393 18.98 -21.74 -21.15
CA ALA A 393 17.77 -22.52 -21.42
C ALA A 393 17.74 -23.09 -22.85
N GLU A 394 18.88 -23.10 -23.55
CA GLU A 394 18.95 -23.50 -24.97
C GLU A 394 18.40 -24.91 -25.18
N ALA A 395 18.79 -25.89 -24.35
CA ALA A 395 18.33 -27.27 -24.51
C ALA A 395 16.84 -27.42 -24.17
N LEU A 396 16.37 -26.74 -23.12
CA LEU A 396 14.97 -26.69 -22.71
C LEU A 396 14.08 -26.10 -23.82
N ILE A 397 14.44 -24.94 -24.35
CA ILE A 397 13.69 -24.22 -25.38
C ILE A 397 13.68 -25.01 -26.69
N ALA A 398 14.82 -25.58 -27.09
CA ALA A 398 14.90 -26.42 -28.30
C ALA A 398 14.04 -27.69 -28.19
N ARG A 399 13.97 -28.30 -26.99
CA ARG A 399 13.23 -29.54 -26.74
C ARG A 399 11.72 -29.29 -26.68
N ASP A 400 11.28 -28.31 -25.90
CA ASP A 400 9.87 -28.19 -25.52
C ASP A 400 9.11 -27.11 -26.30
N ARG A 401 9.84 -26.18 -26.94
CA ARG A 401 9.27 -25.09 -27.74
C ARG A 401 8.16 -24.33 -26.96
N PRO A 402 8.43 -23.82 -25.74
CA PRO A 402 7.41 -23.16 -24.92
C PRO A 402 6.95 -21.84 -25.54
N LEU A 403 5.77 -21.36 -25.15
CA LEU A 403 5.45 -19.93 -25.24
C LEU A 403 6.40 -19.18 -24.30
N ILE A 404 6.97 -18.07 -24.74
CA ILE A 404 7.88 -17.25 -23.94
C ILE A 404 7.24 -15.90 -23.68
N TRP A 405 7.14 -15.52 -22.41
CA TRP A 405 6.91 -14.14 -21.99
C TRP A 405 8.22 -13.63 -21.38
N VAL A 406 8.82 -12.60 -21.95
CA VAL A 406 10.02 -11.99 -21.38
C VAL A 406 9.81 -10.50 -21.12
N GLU A 407 10.17 -10.05 -19.93
CA GLU A 407 10.36 -8.64 -19.64
C GLU A 407 11.76 -8.24 -20.14
N THR A 408 11.82 -7.29 -21.07
CA THR A 408 13.07 -6.80 -21.65
C THR A 408 13.33 -5.36 -21.25
N ARG A 409 14.56 -5.07 -20.80
CA ARG A 409 15.00 -3.68 -20.62
C ARG A 409 15.21 -3.02 -21.98
N ARG A 410 15.06 -1.70 -22.04
CA ARG A 410 15.11 -0.93 -23.31
C ARG A 410 16.38 -1.18 -24.14
N ASP A 411 17.50 -1.40 -23.48
CA ASP A 411 18.81 -1.70 -24.04
C ASP A 411 18.90 -3.10 -24.67
N ASN A 412 18.10 -4.06 -24.21
CA ASN A 412 18.06 -5.44 -24.72
C ASN A 412 16.95 -5.70 -25.75
N LEU A 413 16.13 -4.70 -26.05
CA LEU A 413 14.95 -4.84 -26.92
C LEU A 413 15.26 -5.44 -28.29
N LEU A 414 16.27 -4.90 -28.98
CA LEU A 414 16.62 -5.37 -30.34
C LEU A 414 17.25 -6.77 -30.29
N ALA A 415 18.08 -7.03 -29.27
CA ALA A 415 18.74 -8.31 -29.08
C ALA A 415 17.71 -9.44 -28.90
N PHE A 416 16.66 -9.25 -28.10
CA PHE A 416 15.61 -10.25 -27.99
C PHE A 416 14.71 -10.30 -29.23
N ALA A 417 14.11 -9.16 -29.59
CA ALA A 417 13.03 -9.10 -30.59
C ALA A 417 13.49 -9.43 -32.02
N GLN A 418 14.70 -9.00 -32.41
CA GLN A 418 15.18 -9.14 -33.79
C GLN A 418 16.24 -10.23 -33.94
N GLU A 419 17.12 -10.39 -32.97
CA GLU A 419 18.24 -11.32 -33.06
C GLU A 419 17.87 -12.69 -32.50
N TRP A 420 17.50 -12.77 -31.22
CA TRP A 420 17.23 -14.03 -30.54
C TRP A 420 16.02 -14.75 -31.15
N CYS A 421 14.89 -14.06 -31.32
CA CYS A 421 13.68 -14.67 -31.91
C CYS A 421 13.94 -15.23 -33.31
N ARG A 422 14.71 -14.51 -34.14
CA ARG A 422 15.05 -14.97 -35.49
C ARG A 422 15.97 -16.19 -35.47
N ALA A 423 16.96 -16.21 -34.58
CA ALA A 423 17.91 -17.30 -34.46
C ALA A 423 17.27 -18.61 -33.98
N HIS A 424 16.23 -18.52 -33.13
CA HIS A 424 15.57 -19.68 -32.51
C HIS A 424 14.23 -20.07 -33.15
N ASP A 425 13.91 -19.46 -34.30
CA ASP A 425 12.66 -19.67 -35.03
C ASP A 425 11.41 -19.42 -34.17
N TYR A 426 11.41 -18.27 -33.51
CA TYR A 426 10.30 -17.68 -32.76
C TYR A 426 9.76 -16.44 -33.47
N VAL A 427 8.50 -16.11 -33.21
CA VAL A 427 7.87 -14.87 -33.64
C VAL A 427 7.20 -14.17 -32.46
N LEU A 428 7.29 -12.85 -32.45
CA LEU A 428 6.55 -12.02 -31.50
C LEU A 428 5.08 -11.95 -31.93
N ILE A 429 4.17 -12.19 -31.01
CA ILE A 429 2.73 -12.16 -31.25
C ILE A 429 2.02 -11.06 -30.48
N ASP A 430 2.61 -10.57 -29.39
CA ASP A 430 2.08 -9.45 -28.62
C ASP A 430 3.20 -8.76 -27.81
N SER A 431 2.93 -7.55 -27.33
CA SER A 431 3.78 -6.82 -26.39
C SER A 431 2.99 -5.89 -25.46
N VAL A 432 3.57 -5.55 -24.30
CA VAL A 432 3.04 -4.53 -23.39
C VAL A 432 4.17 -3.57 -23.02
N PHE A 433 3.92 -2.26 -23.09
CA PHE A 433 4.92 -1.24 -22.85
C PHE A 433 4.82 -0.69 -21.44
N TYR A 434 5.93 -0.72 -20.71
CA TYR A 434 6.10 -0.03 -19.44
C TYR A 434 7.08 1.13 -19.56
N VAL A 435 7.26 1.87 -18.45
CA VAL A 435 8.13 3.05 -18.43
C VAL A 435 9.58 2.68 -18.73
N HIS A 436 10.08 1.57 -18.17
CA HIS A 436 11.50 1.18 -18.27
C HIS A 436 11.74 -0.17 -18.98
N SER A 437 10.68 -0.93 -19.22
CA SER A 437 10.72 -2.27 -19.80
C SER A 437 9.60 -2.47 -20.82
N ILE A 438 9.72 -3.54 -21.61
CA ILE A 438 8.67 -4.02 -22.51
C ILE A 438 8.54 -5.52 -22.29
N ASP A 439 7.31 -5.96 -22.02
CA ASP A 439 6.91 -7.36 -22.06
C ASP A 439 6.72 -7.79 -23.50
N TYR A 440 7.38 -8.88 -23.90
CA TYR A 440 7.17 -9.53 -25.17
C TYR A 440 6.59 -10.93 -24.99
N PHE A 441 5.61 -11.26 -25.82
CA PHE A 441 5.08 -12.61 -25.97
C PHE A 441 5.56 -13.21 -27.29
N ALA A 442 6.28 -14.32 -27.21
CA ALA A 442 6.86 -15.01 -28.36
C ALA A 442 6.41 -16.47 -28.40
N ILE A 443 6.12 -16.98 -29.59
CA ILE A 443 5.81 -18.40 -29.82
C ILE A 443 6.72 -18.98 -30.90
N PRO A 444 6.91 -20.32 -30.91
CA PRO A 444 7.50 -21.03 -32.03
C PRO A 444 6.83 -20.64 -33.36
N ARG A 445 7.62 -20.37 -34.41
CA ARG A 445 7.08 -20.00 -35.73
C ARG A 445 6.08 -21.03 -36.27
N GLU A 446 6.29 -22.30 -35.97
CA GLU A 446 5.38 -23.40 -36.36
C GLU A 446 3.97 -23.32 -35.74
N ARG A 447 3.76 -22.49 -34.70
CA ARG A 447 2.47 -22.28 -34.02
C ARG A 447 1.79 -20.96 -34.41
N ALA A 448 2.44 -20.14 -35.25
CA ALA A 448 2.01 -18.77 -35.57
C ALA A 448 1.00 -18.65 -36.72
#